data_AF-A0A6A5TQP7-F1
#
_entry.id   AF-A0A6A5TQP7-F1
#
_cell.length_a   1.000
_cell.length_b   1.000
_cell.length_c   1.000
_cell.angle_alpha   90.00
_cell.angle_beta   90.00
_cell.angle_gamma   90.00
#
_symmetry.space_group_name_H-M   'P 1'
#
loop_
_entity.id
_entity.type
_entity.pdbx_description
1 polymer ?
#
loop_
_entity_poly.entity_id
_entity_poly.type
_entity_poly.pdbx_seq_one_letter_code
_entity_poly.pdbx_strand_id
1 'polypeptide(L)'
;MAREIGLGTDAAPRNLPFPRYANITAVELLTFLPNCLRSADIVYRFASNGGTRAIIWSIVNTVRDFERQWNGNSCGRMIYKAMRDAGFKGWTMTLHDKWHTDARKKVWDEWTIDVAGFRLPCQIGEKGELAEDIPFADLARGVRFFPKRGDRLDLTRMVEYCMRNVDEEWMYPRDYDKLLQLLGGPMPVKSRNVDRVCFIRWAKLEPPPPRVRPPPSPRIKASPSELIDEESLRVSPEIIPYHQGLLRWVPPPCDAAPPLPQNIIQEALAELKASGMVNPFDPYAFKGPRNQAPFRPLETIGEPRMDDVSGWAENLRFAKEQRMTFGDEQCEGWNEGPTHMEKLYEARLEQKWVSMEWLVWREAHEQRMRELSEERKAERDYGEGSGVIPEYWRHWG
;
A
#
# COMPACT_ATOMS: atom_id res chain seq x y z
N MET A 1 10.61 -33.75 14.68
CA MET A 1 10.01 -32.89 13.64
C MET A 1 10.83 -31.62 13.54
N ALA A 2 11.43 -31.32 12.38
CA ALA A 2 12.13 -30.05 12.19
C ALA A 2 11.10 -28.93 12.36
N ARG A 3 11.34 -28.00 13.30
CA ARG A 3 10.52 -26.79 13.46
C ARG A 3 10.51 -26.10 12.10
N GLU A 4 9.35 -26.10 11.45
CA GLU A 4 9.20 -25.42 10.17
C GLU A 4 9.51 -23.95 10.41
N ILE A 5 10.58 -23.46 9.77
CA ILE A 5 11.01 -22.06 9.83
C ILE A 5 10.00 -21.29 8.97
N GLY A 6 8.79 -21.12 9.47
CA GLY A 6 7.61 -20.87 8.67
C GLY A 6 6.87 -19.59 9.03
N LEU A 7 6.04 -19.15 8.10
CA LEU A 7 5.10 -18.03 8.18
C LEU A 7 3.88 -18.36 9.09
N GLY A 8 4.07 -19.22 10.09
CA GLY A 8 3.01 -19.76 10.94
C GLY A 8 2.09 -20.76 10.24
N THR A 9 1.21 -21.40 11.02
CA THR A 9 0.20 -22.36 10.54
C THR A 9 -0.98 -21.69 9.83
N ASP A 10 -1.15 -20.39 10.03
CA ASP A 10 -2.26 -19.61 9.45
C ASP A 10 -1.97 -19.18 8.00
N ALA A 11 -0.76 -19.44 7.49
CA ALA A 11 -0.41 -19.17 6.10
C ALA A 11 -0.94 -20.29 5.17
N ALA A 12 -1.38 -19.90 3.97
CA ALA A 12 -1.78 -20.85 2.94
C ALA A 12 -0.69 -21.91 2.66
N PRO A 13 -1.06 -23.17 2.37
CA PRO A 13 -0.11 -24.25 2.13
C PRO A 13 0.93 -23.92 1.06
N ARG A 14 2.18 -24.38 1.24
CA ARG A 14 3.30 -24.01 0.35
C ARG A 14 3.22 -24.53 -1.09
N ASN A 15 2.46 -25.60 -1.32
CA ASN A 15 2.26 -26.19 -2.64
C ASN A 15 0.81 -25.97 -3.14
N LEU A 16 0.16 -24.91 -2.68
CA LEU A 16 -1.15 -24.50 -3.18
C LEU A 16 -1.00 -23.93 -4.60
N PRO A 17 -1.72 -24.45 -5.61
CA PRO A 17 -1.57 -24.00 -6.99
C PRO A 17 -2.04 -22.56 -7.20
N PHE A 18 -1.43 -21.89 -8.18
CA PHE A 18 -1.95 -20.62 -8.69
C PHE A 18 -3.09 -20.86 -9.68
N PRO A 19 -4.07 -19.95 -9.80
CA PRO A 19 -5.10 -20.05 -10.83
C PRO A 19 -4.49 -19.98 -12.23
N ARG A 20 -5.22 -20.51 -13.21
CA ARG A 20 -4.74 -20.60 -14.58
C ARG A 20 -4.56 -19.23 -15.24
N TYR A 21 -5.39 -18.25 -14.88
CA TYR A 21 -5.34 -16.88 -15.38
C TYR A 21 -5.66 -15.93 -14.23
N ALA A 22 -4.65 -15.28 -13.66
CA ALA A 22 -4.89 -14.42 -12.50
C ALA A 22 -3.84 -13.31 -12.41
N ASN A 23 -4.31 -12.07 -12.51
CA ASN A 23 -3.53 -10.91 -12.14
C ASN A 23 -3.59 -10.74 -10.62
N ILE A 24 -2.45 -10.94 -9.95
CA ILE A 24 -2.35 -10.82 -8.49
C ILE A 24 -1.20 -9.88 -8.18
N THR A 25 -1.47 -8.82 -7.41
CA THR A 25 -0.41 -7.87 -7.05
C THR A 25 0.63 -8.54 -6.15
N ALA A 26 1.86 -8.00 -6.10
CA ALA A 26 2.87 -8.45 -5.13
C ALA A 26 2.35 -8.41 -3.68
N VAL A 27 1.53 -7.42 -3.32
CA VAL A 27 1.01 -7.29 -1.96
C VAL A 27 -0.09 -8.32 -1.68
N GLU A 28 -0.98 -8.60 -2.64
CA GLU A 28 -1.96 -9.70 -2.51
C GLU A 28 -1.29 -11.06 -2.33
N LEU A 29 -0.23 -11.33 -3.10
CA LEU A 29 0.57 -12.54 -2.96
C LEU A 29 1.17 -12.65 -1.56
N LEU A 30 1.82 -11.58 -1.07
CA LEU A 30 2.46 -11.56 0.24
C LEU A 30 1.46 -11.54 1.41
N THR A 31 0.25 -11.05 1.19
CA THR A 31 -0.82 -11.06 2.20
C THR A 31 -1.50 -12.41 2.30
N PHE A 32 -1.98 -12.97 1.19
CA PHE A 32 -2.84 -14.16 1.22
C PHE A 32 -2.06 -15.47 1.00
N LEU A 33 -0.95 -15.41 0.26
CA LEU A 33 -0.18 -16.57 -0.18
C LEU A 33 1.31 -16.42 0.16
N PRO A 34 1.72 -16.06 1.39
CA PRO A 34 3.11 -15.66 1.65
C PRO A 34 4.14 -16.77 1.40
N ASN A 35 3.71 -18.05 1.39
CA ASN A 35 4.56 -19.16 0.96
C ASN A 35 4.89 -19.16 -0.55
N CYS A 36 4.28 -18.28 -1.35
CA CYS A 36 4.64 -18.06 -2.76
C CYS A 36 6.10 -17.64 -2.93
N LEU A 37 6.75 -17.10 -1.89
CA LEU A 37 8.20 -16.81 -1.87
C LEU A 37 9.08 -18.05 -1.98
N ARG A 38 8.49 -19.25 -1.93
CA ARG A 38 9.16 -20.53 -2.24
C ARG A 38 9.10 -20.86 -3.73
N SER A 39 8.35 -20.11 -4.54
CA SER A 39 8.38 -20.19 -6.00
C SER A 39 9.51 -19.31 -6.54
N ALA A 40 10.40 -19.91 -7.32
CA ALA A 40 11.46 -19.16 -8.00
C ALA A 40 10.90 -18.15 -9.00
N ASP A 41 9.74 -18.41 -9.60
CA ASP A 41 9.14 -17.52 -10.59
C ASP A 41 8.60 -16.24 -9.93
N ILE A 42 7.95 -16.37 -8.77
CA ILE A 42 7.54 -15.23 -7.94
C ILE A 42 8.76 -14.43 -7.46
N VAL A 43 9.79 -15.10 -6.94
CA VAL A 43 11.02 -14.43 -6.47
C VAL A 43 11.70 -13.68 -7.61
N TYR A 44 11.78 -14.29 -8.79
CA TYR A 44 12.36 -13.66 -9.97
C TYR A 44 11.56 -12.43 -10.41
N ARG A 45 10.22 -12.55 -10.44
CA ARG A 45 9.31 -11.44 -10.73
C ARG A 45 9.52 -10.28 -9.77
N PHE A 46 9.52 -10.55 -8.47
CA PHE A 46 9.68 -9.52 -7.45
C PHE A 46 11.04 -8.82 -7.59
N ALA A 47 12.13 -9.57 -7.73
CA ALA A 47 13.46 -8.98 -7.88
C ALA A 47 13.59 -8.14 -9.16
N SER A 48 13.03 -8.59 -10.28
CA SER A 48 13.04 -7.86 -11.57
C SER A 48 12.29 -6.52 -11.48
N ASN A 49 11.27 -6.46 -10.61
CA ASN A 49 10.46 -5.27 -10.38
C ASN A 49 10.92 -4.42 -9.19
N GLY A 50 12.14 -4.62 -8.68
CA GLY A 50 12.72 -3.80 -7.60
C GLY A 50 12.35 -4.23 -6.18
N GLY A 51 11.75 -5.41 -6.02
CA GLY A 51 11.48 -6.02 -4.73
C GLY A 51 12.78 -6.36 -4.02
N THR A 52 12.90 -5.91 -2.76
CA THR A 52 14.04 -6.25 -1.91
C THR A 52 13.64 -7.14 -0.74
N ARG A 53 14.61 -7.84 -0.13
CA ARG A 53 14.41 -8.64 1.08
C ARG A 53 13.80 -7.80 2.21
N ALA A 54 14.27 -6.56 2.35
CA ALA A 54 13.76 -5.61 3.35
C ALA A 54 12.31 -5.24 3.05
N ILE A 55 11.98 -4.95 1.80
CA ILE A 55 10.62 -4.60 1.36
C ILE A 55 9.66 -5.78 1.56
N ILE A 56 10.03 -6.97 1.07
CA ILE A 56 9.21 -8.18 1.22
C ILE A 56 8.98 -8.51 2.70
N TRP A 57 10.04 -8.42 3.51
CA TRP A 57 9.96 -8.59 4.95
C TRP A 57 9.02 -7.57 5.62
N SER A 58 9.11 -6.30 5.22
CA SER A 58 8.26 -5.23 5.74
C SER A 58 6.79 -5.45 5.39
N ILE A 59 6.48 -5.75 4.12
CA ILE A 59 5.12 -6.07 3.66
C ILE A 59 4.54 -7.19 4.51
N VAL A 60 5.21 -8.34 4.56
CA VAL A 60 4.70 -9.55 5.23
C VAL A 60 4.46 -9.30 6.72
N ASN A 61 5.39 -8.66 7.43
CA ASN A 61 5.22 -8.35 8.86
C ASN A 61 4.18 -7.26 9.15
N THR A 62 3.84 -6.44 8.14
CA THR A 62 2.79 -5.44 8.29
C THR A 62 1.42 -6.05 8.06
N VAL A 63 1.25 -6.78 6.96
CA VAL A 63 -0.06 -7.27 6.51
C VAL A 63 -0.49 -8.55 7.20
N ARG A 64 0.40 -9.26 7.92
CA ARG A 64 0.09 -10.50 8.63
C ARG A 64 0.47 -10.45 10.10
N ASP A 65 -0.32 -11.15 10.92
CA ASP A 65 -0.05 -11.37 12.34
C ASP A 65 0.68 -12.70 12.55
N PHE A 66 1.85 -12.64 13.19
CA PHE A 66 2.63 -13.80 13.59
C PHE A 66 2.79 -13.84 15.11
N GLU A 67 2.92 -15.04 15.68
CA GLU A 67 3.28 -15.19 17.10
C GLU A 67 4.61 -14.50 17.44
N ARG A 68 5.53 -14.48 16.47
CA ARG A 68 6.81 -13.79 16.53
C ARG A 68 7.06 -13.14 15.19
N GLN A 69 7.64 -11.94 15.20
CA GLN A 69 8.02 -11.25 13.98
C GLN A 69 8.82 -12.19 13.07
N TRP A 70 8.41 -12.30 11.82
CA TRP A 70 9.12 -13.11 10.86
C TRP A 70 10.45 -12.45 10.57
N ASN A 71 11.57 -13.09 10.95
CA ASN A 71 12.87 -12.43 10.88
C ASN A 71 13.39 -12.30 9.43
N GLY A 72 14.11 -11.22 9.15
CA GLY A 72 14.66 -10.94 7.81
C GLY A 72 15.63 -12.02 7.30
N ASN A 73 16.32 -12.73 8.19
CA ASN A 73 17.18 -13.86 7.82
C ASN A 73 16.39 -15.07 7.30
N SER A 74 15.20 -15.31 7.82
CA SER A 74 14.30 -16.39 7.38
C SER A 74 13.66 -16.02 6.04
N CYS A 75 13.30 -14.75 5.84
CA CYS A 75 12.92 -14.22 4.54
C CYS A 75 14.02 -14.48 3.49
N GLY A 76 15.27 -14.08 3.78
CA GLY A 76 16.40 -14.33 2.89
C GLY A 76 16.63 -15.82 2.61
N ARG A 77 16.61 -16.68 3.64
CA ARG A 77 16.78 -18.14 3.45
C ARG A 77 15.70 -18.74 2.57
N MET A 78 14.44 -18.32 2.71
CA MET A 78 13.32 -18.79 1.89
C MET A 78 13.53 -18.44 0.41
N ILE A 79 13.80 -17.16 0.15
CA ILE A 79 14.03 -16.62 -1.21
C ILE A 79 15.24 -17.31 -1.88
N TYR A 80 16.38 -17.38 -1.19
CA TYR A 80 17.60 -17.96 -1.77
C TYR A 80 17.52 -19.47 -1.97
N LYS A 81 16.78 -20.17 -1.10
CA LYS A 81 16.53 -21.60 -1.28
C LYS A 81 15.68 -21.83 -2.55
N ALA A 82 14.57 -21.09 -2.71
CA ALA A 82 13.71 -21.21 -3.89
C ALA A 82 14.48 -21.06 -5.21
N MET A 83 15.31 -20.01 -5.31
CA MET A 83 16.13 -19.76 -6.49
C MET A 83 17.19 -20.85 -6.71
N ARG A 84 17.84 -21.33 -5.65
CA ARG A 84 18.84 -22.41 -5.75
C ARG A 84 18.20 -23.71 -6.24
N ASP A 85 17.04 -24.06 -5.72
CA ASP A 85 16.34 -25.29 -6.07
C ASP A 85 15.90 -25.24 -7.54
N ALA A 86 15.49 -24.08 -8.05
CA ALA A 86 15.23 -23.85 -9.47
C ALA A 86 16.48 -23.76 -10.36
N GLY A 87 17.68 -24.05 -9.84
CA GLY A 87 18.92 -24.13 -10.60
C GLY A 87 19.73 -22.82 -10.70
N PHE A 88 19.29 -21.73 -10.07
CA PHE A 88 20.00 -20.45 -10.06
C PHE A 88 21.14 -20.45 -9.01
N LYS A 89 22.16 -21.29 -9.22
CA LYS A 89 23.28 -21.47 -8.27
C LYS A 89 24.11 -20.20 -8.11
N GLY A 90 24.21 -19.68 -6.89
CA GLY A 90 24.95 -18.44 -6.60
C GLY A 90 24.14 -17.16 -6.86
N TRP A 91 22.85 -17.30 -7.18
CA TRP A 91 21.94 -16.17 -7.24
C TRP A 91 21.76 -15.56 -5.85
N THR A 92 21.87 -14.24 -5.80
CA THR A 92 21.40 -13.42 -4.69
C THR A 92 20.59 -12.28 -5.28
N MET A 93 19.80 -11.64 -4.44
CA MET A 93 18.97 -10.53 -4.86
C MET A 93 19.80 -9.32 -5.29
N THR A 94 20.97 -9.09 -4.69
CA THR A 94 21.95 -8.07 -5.11
C THR A 94 22.68 -8.41 -6.40
N LEU A 95 22.74 -9.69 -6.78
CA LEU A 95 23.32 -10.15 -8.03
C LEU A 95 22.26 -10.40 -9.11
N HIS A 96 20.98 -10.08 -8.84
CA HIS A 96 19.88 -10.41 -9.73
C HIS A 96 20.10 -9.88 -11.16
N ASP A 97 20.61 -8.67 -11.32
CA ASP A 97 20.85 -8.06 -12.64
C ASP A 97 21.83 -8.85 -13.51
N LYS A 98 22.77 -9.62 -12.91
CA LYS A 98 23.67 -10.53 -13.65
C LYS A 98 22.93 -11.74 -14.22
N TRP A 99 21.86 -12.16 -13.55
CA TRP A 99 20.99 -13.28 -13.96
C TRP A 99 19.80 -12.81 -14.81
N HIS A 100 19.44 -11.54 -14.68
CA HIS A 100 18.51 -10.84 -15.56
C HIS A 100 19.26 -10.45 -16.85
N THR A 101 19.72 -11.47 -17.58
CA THR A 101 20.47 -11.34 -18.84
C THR A 101 19.70 -10.51 -19.87
N ASP A 102 20.40 -9.91 -20.83
CA ASP A 102 19.77 -9.09 -21.89
C ASP A 102 18.66 -9.82 -22.64
N ALA A 103 18.83 -11.12 -22.89
CA ALA A 103 17.80 -11.95 -23.52
C ALA A 103 16.51 -12.02 -22.68
N ARG A 104 16.63 -12.15 -21.34
CA ARG A 104 15.49 -12.17 -20.42
C ARG A 104 14.90 -10.78 -20.23
N LYS A 105 15.73 -9.74 -20.11
CA LYS A 105 15.30 -8.33 -20.04
C LYS A 105 14.44 -7.94 -21.24
N LYS A 106 14.83 -8.37 -22.45
CA LYS A 106 14.10 -8.06 -23.69
C LYS A 106 12.68 -8.63 -23.73
N VAL A 107 12.43 -9.75 -23.06
CA VAL A 107 11.11 -10.40 -23.02
C VAL A 107 10.39 -10.15 -21.71
N TRP A 108 11.02 -9.46 -20.76
CA TRP A 108 10.43 -9.14 -19.47
C TRP A 108 9.48 -7.96 -19.62
N ASP A 109 8.22 -8.17 -19.23
CA ASP A 109 7.23 -7.10 -19.13
C ASP A 109 6.97 -6.78 -17.65
N GLU A 110 7.41 -5.59 -17.23
CA GLU A 110 7.20 -5.12 -15.84
C GLU A 110 5.75 -4.77 -15.52
N TRP A 111 4.87 -4.67 -16.53
CA TRP A 111 3.44 -4.42 -16.36
C TRP A 111 2.62 -5.69 -16.13
N THR A 112 3.18 -6.84 -16.48
CA THR A 112 2.52 -8.13 -16.29
C THR A 112 2.61 -8.57 -14.83
N ILE A 113 1.45 -8.71 -14.19
CA ILE A 113 1.30 -9.23 -12.82
C ILE A 113 0.56 -10.58 -12.79
N ASP A 114 0.45 -11.24 -13.93
CA ASP A 114 -0.12 -12.58 -14.05
C ASP A 114 0.75 -13.61 -13.34
N VAL A 115 0.11 -14.62 -12.74
CA VAL A 115 0.77 -15.75 -12.07
C VAL A 115 0.55 -17.07 -12.80
N ALA A 116 -0.10 -17.04 -13.96
CA ALA A 116 -0.32 -18.23 -14.79
C ALA A 116 0.98 -18.98 -15.07
N GLY A 117 0.96 -20.29 -14.83
CA GLY A 117 2.09 -21.18 -15.13
C GLY A 117 3.30 -21.04 -14.20
N PHE A 118 3.22 -20.23 -13.13
CA PHE A 118 4.29 -20.15 -12.14
C PHE A 118 4.45 -21.48 -11.41
N ARG A 119 5.71 -21.92 -11.26
CA ARG A 119 6.04 -23.22 -10.68
C ARG A 119 5.97 -23.17 -9.17
N LEU A 120 5.42 -24.23 -8.60
CA LEU A 120 5.32 -24.47 -7.16
C LEU A 120 6.63 -25.06 -6.61
N PRO A 121 6.86 -25.02 -5.29
CA PRO A 121 8.06 -25.59 -4.68
C PRO A 121 8.28 -27.06 -5.04
N CYS A 122 7.19 -27.86 -5.03
CA CYS A 122 7.24 -29.28 -5.42
C CYS A 122 7.66 -29.52 -6.88
N GLN A 123 7.52 -28.53 -7.76
CA GLN A 123 7.89 -28.61 -9.18
C GLN A 123 9.31 -28.15 -9.46
N ILE A 124 9.99 -27.51 -8.50
CA ILE A 124 11.37 -27.00 -8.63
C ILE A 124 12.34 -27.70 -7.68
N GLY A 125 11.98 -28.87 -7.15
CA GLY A 125 12.90 -29.74 -6.40
C GLY A 125 12.71 -29.74 -4.88
N GLU A 126 11.78 -28.96 -4.33
CA GLU A 126 11.39 -29.14 -2.92
C GLU A 126 10.51 -30.38 -2.76
N LYS A 127 10.71 -31.18 -1.70
CA LYS A 127 9.88 -32.37 -1.47
C LYS A 127 8.47 -31.98 -1.03
N GLY A 128 7.47 -32.70 -1.53
CA GLY A 128 6.08 -32.60 -1.10
C GLY A 128 5.10 -32.82 -2.26
N GLU A 129 3.82 -32.92 -1.92
CA GLU A 129 2.74 -33.09 -2.88
C GLU A 129 2.03 -31.75 -3.13
N LEU A 130 1.22 -31.69 -4.18
CA LEU A 130 0.30 -30.57 -4.41
C LEU A 130 -0.66 -30.47 -3.21
N ALA A 131 -0.88 -29.25 -2.73
CA ALA A 131 -1.88 -29.04 -1.69
C ALA A 131 -3.28 -29.15 -2.29
N GLU A 132 -4.23 -29.63 -1.49
CA GLU A 132 -5.65 -29.61 -1.81
C GLU A 132 -6.17 -28.17 -1.91
N ASP A 133 -7.31 -28.02 -2.60
CA ASP A 133 -8.04 -26.75 -2.61
C ASP A 133 -8.42 -26.35 -1.18
N ILE A 134 -8.43 -25.06 -0.89
CA ILE A 134 -8.83 -24.52 0.43
C ILE A 134 -9.98 -23.53 0.27
N PRO A 135 -10.84 -23.31 1.29
CA PRO A 135 -11.83 -22.24 1.25
C PRO A 135 -11.16 -20.88 1.02
N PHE A 136 -11.73 -20.03 0.15
CA PHE A 136 -11.20 -18.68 -0.05
C PHE A 136 -11.14 -17.86 1.25
N ALA A 137 -12.11 -18.05 2.14
CA ALA A 137 -12.12 -17.41 3.46
C ALA A 137 -10.89 -17.78 4.31
N ASP A 138 -10.30 -18.97 4.11
CA ASP A 138 -9.12 -19.40 4.86
C ASP A 138 -7.86 -18.63 4.48
N LEU A 139 -7.81 -18.02 3.29
CA LEU A 139 -6.72 -17.13 2.90
C LEU A 139 -6.61 -15.89 3.80
N ALA A 140 -7.72 -15.50 4.45
CA ALA A 140 -7.75 -14.38 5.40
C ALA A 140 -7.17 -14.73 6.78
N ARG A 141 -6.91 -16.02 7.07
CA ARG A 141 -6.37 -16.43 8.38
C ARG A 141 -5.00 -15.79 8.60
N GLY A 142 -4.82 -15.18 9.76
CA GLY A 142 -3.59 -14.48 10.13
C GLY A 142 -3.31 -13.20 9.33
N VAL A 143 -4.25 -12.69 8.53
CA VAL A 143 -4.14 -11.39 7.86
C VAL A 143 -4.50 -10.27 8.85
N ARG A 144 -3.55 -9.35 9.08
CA ARG A 144 -3.71 -8.18 9.94
C ARG A 144 -4.38 -7.03 9.20
N PHE A 145 -3.95 -6.78 7.96
CA PHE A 145 -4.48 -5.74 7.10
C PHE A 145 -4.67 -6.26 5.68
N PHE A 146 -5.89 -6.10 5.17
CA PHE A 146 -6.19 -6.39 3.77
C PHE A 146 -5.49 -5.37 2.85
N PRO A 147 -5.05 -5.79 1.64
CA PRO A 147 -4.49 -4.85 0.67
C PRO A 147 -5.52 -3.75 0.33
N LYS A 148 -5.05 -2.51 0.12
CA LYS A 148 -5.90 -1.35 -0.16
C LYS A 148 -5.41 -0.60 -1.40
N ARG A 149 -6.31 0.17 -2.03
CA ARG A 149 -5.99 1.08 -3.14
C ARG A 149 -5.22 0.38 -4.28
N GLY A 150 -3.98 0.77 -4.54
CA GLY A 150 -3.12 0.17 -5.58
C GLY A 150 -2.58 -1.21 -5.21
N ASP A 151 -2.64 -1.61 -3.94
CA ASP A 151 -2.14 -2.91 -3.48
C ASP A 151 -3.16 -4.04 -3.67
N ARG A 152 -4.43 -3.73 -3.95
CA ARG A 152 -5.50 -4.71 -4.15
C ARG A 152 -5.92 -4.85 -5.61
N LEU A 153 -6.36 -6.05 -5.97
CA LEU A 153 -7.01 -6.37 -7.24
C LEU A 153 -8.10 -7.43 -6.97
N ASP A 154 -8.17 -8.47 -7.80
CA ASP A 154 -9.25 -9.45 -7.78
C ASP A 154 -9.18 -10.38 -6.56
N LEU A 155 -7.99 -10.83 -6.14
CA LEU A 155 -7.87 -11.79 -5.03
C LEU A 155 -8.40 -11.20 -3.72
N THR A 156 -8.12 -9.92 -3.46
CA THR A 156 -8.64 -9.21 -2.28
C THR A 156 -10.16 -9.16 -2.29
N ARG A 157 -10.78 -8.84 -3.43
CA ARG A 157 -12.25 -8.78 -3.58
C ARG A 157 -12.88 -10.15 -3.36
N MET A 158 -12.26 -11.21 -3.89
CA MET A 158 -12.72 -12.58 -3.71
C MET A 158 -12.68 -13.01 -2.24
N VAL A 159 -11.54 -12.80 -1.56
CA VAL A 159 -11.41 -13.16 -0.15
C VAL A 159 -12.40 -12.36 0.71
N GLU A 160 -12.54 -11.06 0.47
CA GLU A 160 -13.53 -10.21 1.15
C GLU A 160 -14.98 -10.66 0.93
N TYR A 161 -15.31 -11.13 -0.28
CA TYR A 161 -16.64 -11.67 -0.58
C TYR A 161 -16.88 -12.97 0.20
N CYS A 162 -15.96 -13.93 0.12
CA CYS A 162 -16.11 -15.23 0.78
C CYS A 162 -16.11 -15.12 2.31
N MET A 163 -15.43 -14.13 2.89
CA MET A 163 -15.53 -13.84 4.32
C MET A 163 -16.93 -13.37 4.76
N ARG A 164 -17.69 -12.72 3.87
CA ARG A 164 -19.07 -12.28 4.14
C ARG A 164 -20.11 -13.34 3.80
N ASN A 165 -19.75 -14.30 2.94
CA ASN A 165 -20.61 -15.36 2.44
C ASN A 165 -19.96 -16.73 2.66
N VAL A 166 -19.65 -17.04 3.93
CA VAL A 166 -18.90 -18.26 4.30
C VAL A 166 -19.64 -19.56 3.96
N ASP A 167 -20.98 -19.51 3.85
CA ASP A 167 -21.83 -20.66 3.55
C ASP A 167 -21.84 -21.04 2.06
N GLU A 168 -21.27 -20.22 1.17
CA GLU A 168 -21.24 -20.51 -0.28
C GLU A 168 -20.07 -21.45 -0.69
N GLU A 169 -19.22 -21.86 0.26
CA GLU A 169 -18.17 -22.89 0.09
C GLU A 169 -17.22 -22.69 -1.12
N TRP A 170 -16.91 -21.44 -1.49
CA TRP A 170 -15.98 -21.14 -2.58
C TRP A 170 -14.56 -21.65 -2.27
N MET A 171 -13.97 -22.42 -3.19
CA MET A 171 -12.65 -23.05 -3.02
C MET A 171 -11.57 -22.43 -3.93
N TYR A 172 -10.43 -22.11 -3.36
CA TYR A 172 -9.23 -21.66 -4.06
C TYR A 172 -8.25 -22.83 -4.34
N PRO A 173 -7.65 -22.91 -5.54
CA PRO A 173 -7.86 -22.04 -6.70
C PRO A 173 -8.99 -22.53 -7.64
N ARG A 174 -9.59 -23.69 -7.39
CA ARG A 174 -10.55 -24.35 -8.29
C ARG A 174 -11.67 -23.44 -8.80
N ASP A 175 -12.28 -22.68 -7.92
CA ASP A 175 -13.46 -21.85 -8.26
C ASP A 175 -13.09 -20.38 -8.54
N TYR A 176 -11.80 -20.06 -8.73
CA TYR A 176 -11.31 -18.71 -8.97
C TYR A 176 -12.03 -18.00 -10.13
N ASP A 177 -12.08 -18.63 -11.31
CA ASP A 177 -12.70 -18.01 -12.50
C ASP A 177 -14.21 -17.80 -12.33
N LYS A 178 -14.90 -18.76 -11.69
CA LYS A 178 -16.34 -18.68 -11.44
C LYS A 178 -16.67 -17.56 -10.44
N LEU A 179 -15.91 -17.48 -9.35
CA LEU A 179 -16.06 -16.42 -8.36
C LEU A 179 -15.72 -15.05 -8.97
N LEU A 180 -14.69 -14.97 -9.82
CA LEU A 180 -14.36 -13.75 -10.53
C LEU A 180 -15.53 -13.27 -11.41
N GLN A 181 -16.11 -14.20 -12.17
CA GLN A 181 -17.26 -13.91 -13.02
C GLN A 181 -18.47 -13.44 -12.20
N LEU A 182 -18.74 -14.05 -11.05
CA LEU A 182 -19.78 -13.62 -10.12
C LEU A 182 -19.55 -12.18 -9.63
N LEU A 183 -18.29 -11.79 -9.42
CA LEU A 183 -17.88 -10.45 -8.99
C LEU A 183 -17.76 -9.43 -10.15
N GLY A 184 -18.28 -9.76 -11.33
CA GLY A 184 -18.28 -8.85 -12.49
C GLY A 184 -17.04 -8.93 -13.38
N GLY A 185 -16.22 -9.97 -13.23
CA GLY A 185 -15.04 -10.22 -14.06
C GLY A 185 -13.75 -9.56 -13.55
N PRO A 186 -12.64 -9.77 -14.28
CA PRO A 186 -11.32 -9.28 -13.90
C PRO A 186 -11.26 -7.75 -13.86
N MET A 187 -10.66 -7.19 -12.81
CA MET A 187 -10.36 -5.77 -12.79
C MET A 187 -9.25 -5.41 -13.78
N PRO A 188 -9.34 -4.25 -14.46
CA PRO A 188 -8.24 -3.78 -15.28
C PRO A 188 -7.03 -3.47 -14.40
N VAL A 189 -5.88 -4.03 -14.76
CA VAL A 189 -4.59 -3.71 -14.13
C VAL A 189 -4.24 -2.26 -14.44
N LYS A 190 -4.05 -1.44 -13.40
CA LYS A 190 -3.62 -0.04 -13.53
C LYS A 190 -2.15 0.09 -13.16
N SER A 191 -1.52 1.20 -13.55
CA SER A 191 -0.13 1.51 -13.17
C SER A 191 0.14 1.43 -11.67
N ARG A 192 -0.83 1.77 -10.84
CA ARG A 192 -0.70 1.66 -9.38
C ARG A 192 -0.65 0.22 -8.85
N ASN A 193 -1.04 -0.77 -9.64
CA ASN A 193 -1.09 -2.19 -9.27
C ASN A 193 0.19 -2.97 -9.59
N VAL A 194 1.05 -2.43 -10.45
CA VAL A 194 2.27 -3.13 -10.86
C VAL A 194 3.27 -3.20 -9.71
N ASP A 195 4.03 -4.30 -9.67
CA ASP A 195 4.93 -4.62 -8.56
C ASP A 195 5.91 -3.51 -8.23
N ARG A 196 6.50 -2.86 -9.25
CA ARG A 196 7.46 -1.76 -9.06
C ARG A 196 6.87 -0.64 -8.22
N VAL A 197 5.64 -0.23 -8.55
CA VAL A 197 4.96 0.86 -7.85
C VAL A 197 4.54 0.41 -6.45
N CYS A 198 4.10 -0.86 -6.29
CA CYS A 198 3.88 -1.45 -4.96
C CYS A 198 5.17 -1.38 -4.11
N PHE A 199 6.29 -1.89 -4.59
CA PHE A 199 7.53 -1.93 -3.83
C PHE A 199 8.07 -0.53 -3.48
N ILE A 200 7.92 0.46 -4.36
CA ILE A 200 8.27 1.85 -4.04
C ILE A 200 7.47 2.36 -2.83
N ARG A 201 6.15 2.10 -2.78
CA ARG A 201 5.31 2.49 -1.63
C ARG A 201 5.78 1.84 -0.34
N TRP A 202 6.20 0.59 -0.41
CA TRP A 202 6.61 -0.21 0.74
C TRP A 202 8.10 -0.09 1.10
N ALA A 203 8.90 0.68 0.34
CA ALA A 203 10.35 0.79 0.51
C ALA A 203 10.81 1.37 1.85
N LYS A 204 9.99 2.25 2.45
CA LYS A 204 10.34 3.00 3.67
C LYS A 204 9.45 2.69 4.86
N LEU A 205 8.56 1.71 4.73
CA LEU A 205 7.65 1.36 5.81
C LEU A 205 8.36 0.46 6.81
N GLU A 206 8.36 0.89 8.07
CA GLU A 206 8.73 0.02 9.19
C GLU A 206 7.52 -0.81 9.60
N PRO A 207 7.65 -2.14 9.69
CA PRO A 207 6.53 -2.96 10.07
C PRO A 207 6.11 -2.65 11.52
N PRO A 208 4.80 -2.58 11.81
CA PRO A 208 4.32 -2.40 13.17
C PRO A 208 4.81 -3.56 14.07
N PRO A 209 4.94 -3.32 15.39
CA PRO A 209 5.30 -4.38 16.32
C PRO A 209 4.30 -5.56 16.20
N PRO A 210 4.77 -6.81 16.40
CA PRO A 210 3.89 -7.97 16.41
C PRO A 210 2.77 -7.78 17.42
N ARG A 211 1.53 -8.11 17.04
CA ARG A 211 0.45 -8.18 18.03
C ARG A 211 0.75 -9.36 18.94
N VAL A 212 0.92 -9.07 20.23
CA VAL A 212 0.88 -10.11 21.25
C VAL A 212 -0.52 -10.72 21.14
N ARG A 213 -0.62 -11.96 20.66
CA ARG A 213 -1.90 -12.67 20.74
C ARG A 213 -2.24 -12.69 22.22
N PRO A 214 -3.39 -12.13 22.64
CA PRO A 214 -3.81 -12.31 24.01
C PRO A 214 -3.77 -13.82 24.27
N PRO A 215 -3.22 -14.27 25.41
CA PRO A 215 -3.26 -15.68 25.75
C PRO A 215 -4.71 -16.13 25.57
N PRO A 216 -4.95 -17.32 24.97
CA PRO A 216 -6.31 -17.80 24.72
C PRO A 216 -7.06 -17.60 26.02
N SER A 217 -8.08 -16.72 25.98
CA SER A 217 -8.70 -16.22 27.20
C SER A 217 -9.03 -17.45 28.03
N PRO A 218 -8.55 -17.56 29.29
CA PRO A 218 -9.04 -18.61 30.15
C PRO A 218 -10.56 -18.49 30.08
N ARG A 219 -11.29 -19.61 29.92
CA ARG A 219 -12.75 -19.59 30.00
C ARG A 219 -13.13 -19.14 31.42
N ILE A 220 -13.11 -17.85 31.66
CA ILE A 220 -13.43 -17.21 32.93
C ILE A 220 -14.95 -17.13 32.94
N LYS A 221 -15.55 -17.95 33.80
CA LYS A 221 -16.92 -17.73 34.25
C LYS A 221 -16.96 -16.33 34.86
N ALA A 222 -17.80 -15.47 34.29
CA ALA A 222 -17.88 -14.07 34.66
C ALA A 222 -18.08 -13.93 36.17
N SER A 223 -17.14 -13.22 36.83
CA SER A 223 -17.36 -12.65 38.15
C SER A 223 -17.37 -11.12 38.03
N PRO A 224 -18.20 -10.41 38.81
CA PRO A 224 -18.42 -8.98 38.64
C PRO A 224 -17.31 -8.11 39.25
N SER A 225 -16.85 -7.16 38.42
CA SER A 225 -16.56 -5.75 38.74
C SER A 225 -15.68 -5.42 39.94
N GLU A 226 -14.40 -5.11 39.67
CA GLU A 226 -13.58 -4.26 40.54
C GLU A 226 -13.29 -2.91 39.86
N LEU A 227 -13.40 -1.87 40.67
CA LEU A 227 -13.33 -0.44 40.36
C LEU A 227 -11.89 -0.01 40.02
N ILE A 228 -11.76 0.81 38.97
CA ILE A 228 -10.49 1.39 38.51
C ILE A 228 -10.26 2.74 39.21
N ASP A 229 -9.03 2.91 39.68
CA ASP A 229 -8.47 4.05 40.41
C ASP A 229 -8.20 5.26 39.48
N GLU A 230 -8.58 6.46 39.90
CA GLU A 230 -8.72 7.68 39.07
C GLU A 230 -7.41 8.51 38.94
N GLU A 231 -6.32 8.11 39.58
CA GLU A 231 -5.12 8.96 39.73
C GLU A 231 -4.07 8.82 38.58
N SER A 232 -4.36 8.02 37.55
CA SER A 232 -3.45 7.72 36.41
C SER A 232 -3.53 8.71 35.23
N LEU A 233 -4.31 9.80 35.29
CA LEU A 233 -4.68 10.62 34.13
C LEU A 233 -3.74 11.79 33.77
N ARG A 234 -2.44 11.69 34.04
CA ARG A 234 -1.42 12.54 33.36
C ARG A 234 -0.92 11.85 32.10
N VAL A 235 -1.85 11.62 31.17
CA VAL A 235 -1.58 11.04 29.86
C VAL A 235 -1.01 12.16 28.98
N SER A 236 0.27 12.05 28.60
CA SER A 236 0.80 12.79 27.44
C SER A 236 -0.20 12.61 26.29
N PRO A 237 -0.60 13.67 25.57
CA PRO A 237 -1.65 13.57 24.56
C PRO A 237 -1.34 12.40 23.63
N GLU A 238 -2.10 11.32 23.81
CA GLU A 238 -1.87 10.09 23.09
C GLU A 238 -2.07 10.45 21.63
N ILE A 239 -1.02 10.25 20.81
CA ILE A 239 -1.09 10.57 19.39
C ILE A 239 -2.07 9.55 18.80
N ILE A 240 -3.34 9.94 18.71
CA ILE A 240 -4.38 9.12 18.10
C ILE A 240 -4.02 9.03 16.61
N PRO A 241 -3.76 7.83 16.08
CA PRO A 241 -3.49 7.65 14.66
C PRO A 241 -4.64 8.24 13.85
N TYR A 242 -4.33 9.06 12.85
CA TYR A 242 -5.37 9.64 12.01
C TYR A 242 -5.99 8.55 11.15
N HIS A 243 -7.30 8.38 11.25
CA HIS A 243 -8.07 7.54 10.37
C HIS A 243 -8.76 8.42 9.33
N GLN A 244 -8.43 8.20 8.05
CA GLN A 244 -9.13 8.83 6.94
C GLN A 244 -10.62 8.49 7.05
N GLY A 245 -11.48 9.52 7.09
CA GLY A 245 -12.91 9.30 7.18
C GLY A 245 -13.50 8.74 5.87
N LEU A 246 -14.72 8.22 5.98
CA LEU A 246 -15.42 7.59 4.86
C LEU A 246 -15.77 8.65 3.80
N LEU A 247 -15.33 8.40 2.57
CA LEU A 247 -15.68 9.24 1.43
C LEU A 247 -17.20 9.20 1.19
N ARG A 248 -17.85 10.36 1.25
CA ARG A 248 -19.26 10.56 0.90
C ARG A 248 -19.33 11.41 -0.35
N TRP A 249 -20.30 11.12 -1.22
CA TRP A 249 -20.48 11.90 -2.43
C TRP A 249 -20.79 13.37 -2.11
N VAL A 250 -20.17 14.29 -2.85
CA VAL A 250 -20.38 15.73 -2.73
C VAL A 250 -20.73 16.29 -4.12
N PRO A 251 -21.92 16.88 -4.31
CA PRO A 251 -22.26 17.50 -5.58
C PRO A 251 -21.47 18.82 -5.78
N PRO A 252 -21.06 19.14 -7.01
CA PRO A 252 -20.53 20.47 -7.32
C PRO A 252 -21.57 21.57 -7.03
N PRO A 253 -21.15 22.82 -6.77
CA PRO A 253 -22.06 23.96 -6.70
C PRO A 253 -22.91 24.08 -7.98
N CYS A 254 -24.23 24.21 -7.85
CA CYS A 254 -25.16 24.35 -8.99
C CYS A 254 -25.07 25.71 -9.70
N ASP A 255 -24.57 26.73 -8.99
CA ASP A 255 -24.56 28.12 -9.48
C ASP A 255 -23.36 28.44 -10.37
N ALA A 256 -22.53 27.44 -10.64
CA ALA A 256 -21.34 27.60 -11.46
C ALA A 256 -21.72 27.65 -12.93
N ALA A 257 -21.22 28.66 -13.63
CA ALA A 257 -21.30 28.70 -15.09
C ALA A 257 -20.79 27.36 -15.66
N PRO A 258 -21.47 26.79 -16.67
CA PRO A 258 -21.07 25.50 -17.22
C PRO A 258 -19.60 25.56 -17.66
N PRO A 259 -18.85 24.45 -17.49
CA PRO A 259 -17.45 24.42 -17.86
C PRO A 259 -17.32 24.81 -19.34
N LEU A 260 -16.39 25.74 -19.61
CA LEU A 260 -16.13 26.14 -20.99
C LEU A 260 -15.60 24.93 -21.77
N PRO A 261 -15.94 24.80 -23.07
CA PRO A 261 -15.36 23.79 -23.94
C PRO A 261 -13.84 23.75 -23.84
N GLN A 262 -13.27 22.54 -23.82
CA GLN A 262 -11.84 22.35 -23.54
C GLN A 262 -10.93 23.09 -24.55
N ASN A 263 -11.37 23.25 -25.80
CA ASN A 263 -10.66 24.04 -26.81
C ASN A 263 -10.60 25.54 -26.45
N ILE A 264 -11.68 26.11 -25.91
CA ILE A 264 -11.70 27.52 -25.46
C ILE A 264 -10.77 27.70 -24.25
N ILE A 265 -10.76 26.74 -23.32
CA ILE A 265 -9.83 26.75 -22.19
C ILE A 265 -8.39 26.68 -22.69
N GLN A 266 -8.09 25.81 -23.67
CA GLN A 266 -6.76 25.69 -24.25
C GLN A 266 -6.31 26.97 -24.98
N GLU A 267 -7.18 27.60 -25.76
CA GLU A 267 -6.90 28.85 -26.47
C GLU A 267 -6.63 30.00 -25.49
N ALA A 268 -7.54 30.20 -24.52
CA ALA A 268 -7.37 31.22 -23.50
C ALA A 268 -6.13 30.99 -22.62
N LEU A 269 -5.75 29.73 -22.39
CA LEU A 269 -4.52 29.39 -21.66
C LEU A 269 -3.26 29.52 -22.51
N ALA A 270 -3.35 29.36 -23.82
CA ALA A 270 -2.24 29.60 -24.74
C ALA A 270 -1.91 31.10 -24.83
N GLU A 271 -2.92 31.97 -24.79
CA GLU A 271 -2.72 33.43 -24.77
C GLU A 271 -2.04 33.92 -23.48
N LEU A 272 -2.29 33.25 -22.35
CA LEU A 272 -1.66 33.56 -21.06
C LEU A 272 -0.20 33.04 -20.95
N LYS A 273 0.33 32.37 -21.98
CA LYS A 273 1.71 31.84 -21.97
C LYS A 273 2.77 32.95 -22.12
N ALA A 274 3.16 33.52 -20.97
CA ALA A 274 4.37 34.33 -20.86
C ALA A 274 5.59 33.59 -20.25
N SER A 275 5.52 32.29 -19.93
CA SER A 275 6.50 31.65 -19.02
C SER A 275 7.10 30.28 -19.42
N GLY A 276 6.91 29.79 -20.66
CA GLY A 276 7.63 28.59 -21.12
C GLY A 276 7.19 27.24 -20.52
N MET A 277 6.02 27.16 -19.88
CA MET A 277 5.47 25.89 -19.38
C MET A 277 4.83 25.04 -20.49
N VAL A 278 5.11 23.73 -20.44
CA VAL A 278 4.81 22.76 -21.52
C VAL A 278 3.35 22.31 -21.53
N ASN A 279 2.66 22.28 -20.39
CA ASN A 279 1.29 21.76 -20.27
C ASN A 279 0.36 22.68 -19.44
N PRO A 280 -0.71 23.28 -20.00
CA PRO A 280 -1.66 24.12 -19.26
C PRO A 280 -2.50 23.34 -18.23
N PHE A 281 -2.54 22.01 -18.32
CA PHE A 281 -3.22 21.13 -17.37
C PHE A 281 -2.29 20.59 -16.28
N ASP A 282 -1.04 21.06 -16.23
CA ASP A 282 -0.18 20.81 -15.09
C ASP A 282 -0.79 21.48 -13.83
N PRO A 283 -0.91 20.79 -12.67
CA PRO A 283 -1.45 21.37 -11.44
C PRO A 283 -0.74 22.67 -11.01
N TYR A 284 0.50 22.87 -11.47
CA TYR A 284 1.36 23.98 -11.12
C TYR A 284 1.53 25.01 -12.24
N ALA A 285 0.81 24.85 -13.36
CA ALA A 285 0.87 25.77 -14.50
C ALA A 285 0.63 27.24 -14.11
N PHE A 286 -0.19 27.47 -13.07
CA PHE A 286 -0.57 28.79 -12.56
C PHE A 286 -0.16 29.00 -11.10
N LYS A 287 0.78 28.21 -10.58
CA LYS A 287 1.21 28.23 -9.17
C LYS A 287 0.07 27.95 -8.16
N GLY A 288 -0.96 27.21 -8.57
CA GLY A 288 -2.12 26.86 -7.74
C GLY A 288 -3.46 26.99 -8.49
N PRO A 289 -4.60 27.03 -7.76
CA PRO A 289 -5.91 27.27 -8.35
C PRO A 289 -5.99 28.68 -8.91
N ARG A 290 -6.71 28.84 -10.03
CA ARG A 290 -6.94 30.16 -10.62
C ARG A 290 -7.96 30.95 -9.82
N ASN A 291 -7.74 32.27 -9.71
CA ASN A 291 -8.69 33.21 -9.12
C ASN A 291 -9.58 33.92 -10.15
N GLN A 292 -9.34 33.67 -11.45
CA GLN A 292 -10.06 34.29 -12.55
C GLN A 292 -10.32 33.26 -13.65
N ALA A 293 -11.46 33.40 -14.31
CA ALA A 293 -11.86 32.58 -15.45
C ALA A 293 -10.86 32.69 -16.63
N PRO A 294 -10.80 31.68 -17.52
CA PRO A 294 -11.56 30.43 -17.48
C PRO A 294 -11.02 29.42 -16.44
N PHE A 295 -11.89 28.79 -15.66
CA PHE A 295 -11.48 27.76 -14.70
C PHE A 295 -11.33 26.41 -15.39
N ARG A 296 -10.24 25.68 -15.09
CA ARG A 296 -10.03 24.31 -15.59
C ARG A 296 -10.95 23.33 -14.83
N PRO A 297 -11.58 22.36 -15.51
CA PRO A 297 -12.25 21.24 -14.87
C PRO A 297 -11.22 20.39 -14.11
N LEU A 298 -11.49 20.07 -12.84
CA LEU A 298 -10.49 19.43 -11.96
C LEU A 298 -10.07 18.04 -12.45
N GLU A 299 -10.96 17.33 -13.14
CA GLU A 299 -10.71 16.04 -13.76
C GLU A 299 -9.64 16.08 -14.86
N THR A 300 -9.47 17.23 -15.52
CA THR A 300 -8.53 17.40 -16.62
C THR A 300 -7.14 17.79 -16.14
N ILE A 301 -7.04 18.28 -14.90
CA ILE A 301 -5.78 18.67 -14.28
C ILE A 301 -5.00 17.41 -13.89
N GLY A 302 -3.69 17.42 -14.13
CA GLY A 302 -2.78 16.30 -13.82
C GLY A 302 -2.75 15.92 -12.33
N GLU A 303 -2.01 14.87 -11.98
CA GLU A 303 -1.80 14.53 -10.58
C GLU A 303 -0.87 15.54 -9.89
N PRO A 304 -1.22 16.07 -8.70
CA PRO A 304 -0.29 16.85 -7.90
C PRO A 304 0.96 16.03 -7.55
N ARG A 305 2.09 16.70 -7.26
CA ARG A 305 3.29 16.02 -6.79
C ARG A 305 3.03 15.30 -5.48
N MET A 306 3.69 14.16 -5.27
CA MET A 306 3.50 13.30 -4.09
C MET A 306 3.88 13.99 -2.77
N ASP A 307 4.80 14.95 -2.81
CA ASP A 307 5.27 15.72 -1.65
C ASP A 307 4.43 16.98 -1.38
N ASP A 308 3.52 17.33 -2.28
CA ASP A 308 2.62 18.46 -2.12
C ASP A 308 1.34 18.02 -1.40
N VAL A 309 1.24 18.43 -0.14
CA VAL A 309 0.11 18.19 0.75
C VAL A 309 -0.68 19.47 1.03
N SER A 310 -0.52 20.48 0.17
CA SER A 310 -1.27 21.74 0.26
C SER A 310 -2.77 21.52 0.05
N GLY A 311 -3.58 22.48 0.51
CA GLY A 311 -5.03 22.45 0.30
C GLY A 311 -5.44 22.33 -1.17
N TRP A 312 -4.63 22.87 -2.08
CA TRP A 312 -4.81 22.72 -3.54
C TRP A 312 -4.67 21.27 -3.98
N ALA A 313 -3.55 20.64 -3.64
CA ALA A 313 -3.28 19.26 -4.00
C ALA A 313 -4.32 18.30 -3.38
N GLU A 314 -4.70 18.54 -2.14
CA GLU A 314 -5.73 17.75 -1.46
C GLU A 314 -7.11 17.90 -2.10
N ASN A 315 -7.51 19.11 -2.50
CA ASN A 315 -8.77 19.32 -3.20
C ASN A 315 -8.79 18.62 -4.57
N LEU A 316 -7.67 18.64 -5.31
CA LEU A 316 -7.55 17.90 -6.57
C LEU A 316 -7.68 16.39 -6.36
N ARG A 317 -6.95 15.83 -5.39
CA ARG A 317 -7.02 14.39 -5.07
C ARG A 317 -8.42 14.00 -4.63
N PHE A 318 -9.08 14.82 -3.80
CA PHE A 318 -10.45 14.56 -3.33
C PHE A 318 -11.45 14.56 -4.49
N ALA A 319 -11.41 15.57 -5.38
CA ALA A 319 -12.28 15.62 -6.56
C ALA A 319 -12.10 14.39 -7.48
N LYS A 320 -10.85 13.94 -7.67
CA LYS A 320 -10.57 12.72 -8.42
C LYS A 320 -11.05 11.46 -7.72
N GLU A 321 -10.91 11.39 -6.39
CA GLU A 321 -11.40 10.26 -5.61
C GLU A 321 -12.92 10.17 -5.61
N GLN A 322 -13.62 11.32 -5.56
CA GLN A 322 -15.07 11.42 -5.77
C GLN A 322 -15.46 10.79 -7.12
N ARG A 323 -14.85 11.25 -8.22
CA ARG A 323 -15.14 10.72 -9.56
C ARG A 323 -14.83 9.22 -9.69
N MET A 324 -13.69 8.78 -9.19
CA MET A 324 -13.32 7.36 -9.21
C MET A 324 -14.30 6.47 -8.43
N THR A 325 -14.94 7.00 -7.39
CA THR A 325 -15.80 6.24 -6.48
C THR A 325 -17.27 6.27 -6.90
N PHE A 326 -17.76 7.43 -7.35
CA PHE A 326 -19.18 7.68 -7.64
C PHE A 326 -19.51 7.76 -9.14
N GLY A 327 -18.50 7.72 -10.02
CA GLY A 327 -18.64 7.74 -11.47
C GLY A 327 -18.60 9.14 -12.08
N ASP A 328 -18.51 9.18 -13.41
CA ASP A 328 -18.30 10.42 -14.16
C ASP A 328 -19.54 11.33 -14.12
N GLU A 329 -20.73 10.78 -14.39
CA GLU A 329 -22.00 11.54 -14.46
C GLU A 329 -22.32 12.30 -13.17
N GLN A 330 -21.94 11.78 -12.00
CA GLN A 330 -22.23 12.39 -10.70
C GLN A 330 -21.19 13.41 -10.25
N CYS A 331 -20.03 13.45 -10.90
CA CYS A 331 -18.89 14.26 -10.50
C CYS A 331 -18.46 15.26 -11.58
N GLU A 332 -19.17 15.34 -12.70
CA GLU A 332 -18.99 16.40 -13.70
C GLU A 332 -19.28 17.78 -13.11
N GLY A 333 -18.46 18.77 -13.49
CA GLY A 333 -18.69 20.18 -13.14
C GLY A 333 -17.79 20.75 -12.05
N TRP A 334 -16.98 19.93 -11.37
CA TRP A 334 -15.94 20.47 -10.48
C TRP A 334 -14.87 21.22 -11.27
N ASN A 335 -14.60 22.48 -10.91
CA ASN A 335 -13.54 23.28 -11.51
C ASN A 335 -12.68 23.96 -10.44
N GLU A 336 -11.58 24.60 -10.86
CA GLU A 336 -10.64 25.25 -9.94
C GLU A 336 -11.08 26.62 -9.41
N GLY A 337 -12.32 27.04 -9.70
CA GLY A 337 -12.86 28.32 -9.24
C GLY A 337 -13.00 28.39 -7.72
N PRO A 338 -12.87 29.58 -7.10
CA PRO A 338 -12.83 29.74 -5.64
C PRO A 338 -13.97 29.03 -4.89
N THR A 339 -15.22 29.19 -5.36
CA THR A 339 -16.41 28.56 -4.75
C THR A 339 -16.35 27.03 -4.76
N HIS A 340 -15.81 26.42 -5.80
CA HIS A 340 -15.63 24.96 -5.88
C HIS A 340 -14.53 24.50 -4.92
N MET A 341 -13.42 25.22 -4.90
CA MET A 341 -12.28 24.90 -4.04
C MET A 341 -12.63 25.00 -2.55
N GLU A 342 -13.41 26.01 -2.18
CA GLU A 342 -13.94 26.18 -0.82
C GLU A 342 -14.88 25.02 -0.45
N LYS A 343 -15.85 24.68 -1.31
CA LYS A 343 -16.77 23.57 -1.06
C LYS A 343 -16.05 22.22 -0.92
N LEU A 344 -15.03 21.95 -1.73
CA LEU A 344 -14.20 20.74 -1.60
C LEU A 344 -13.43 20.75 -0.28
N TYR A 345 -12.91 21.90 0.13
CA TYR A 345 -12.20 22.03 1.41
C TYR A 345 -13.14 21.76 2.59
N GLU A 346 -14.33 22.37 2.62
CA GLU A 346 -15.34 22.14 3.65
C GLU A 346 -15.75 20.67 3.72
N ALA A 347 -16.01 20.05 2.57
CA ALA A 347 -16.35 18.64 2.50
C ALA A 347 -15.24 17.72 3.03
N ARG A 348 -13.97 18.02 2.72
CA ARG A 348 -12.84 17.27 3.29
C ARG A 348 -12.77 17.40 4.80
N LEU A 349 -12.97 18.60 5.33
CA LEU A 349 -12.98 18.82 6.78
C LEU A 349 -14.11 18.06 7.45
N GLU A 350 -15.33 18.17 6.94
CA GLU A 350 -16.52 17.49 7.47
C GLU A 350 -16.34 15.97 7.46
N GLN A 351 -15.84 15.44 6.34
CA GLN A 351 -15.60 14.01 6.18
C GLN A 351 -14.33 13.53 6.88
N LYS A 352 -13.52 14.41 7.48
CA LYS A 352 -12.17 14.09 7.98
C LYS A 352 -11.35 13.32 6.94
N TRP A 353 -11.47 13.77 5.69
CA TRP A 353 -10.77 13.17 4.56
C TRP A 353 -9.44 13.88 4.35
N VAL A 354 -8.40 13.07 4.18
CA VAL A 354 -7.07 13.49 3.73
C VAL A 354 -6.55 12.45 2.74
N SER A 355 -5.65 12.85 1.86
CA SER A 355 -5.00 11.93 0.92
C SER A 355 -4.00 11.02 1.61
N MET A 356 -3.50 10.03 0.86
CA MET A 356 -2.45 9.15 1.38
C MET A 356 -1.11 9.88 1.46
N GLU A 357 -0.86 10.77 0.50
CA GLU A 357 0.30 11.65 0.46
C GLU A 357 0.38 12.48 1.75
N TRP A 358 -0.77 12.99 2.22
CA TRP A 358 -0.86 13.69 3.50
C TRP A 358 -0.55 12.80 4.70
N LEU A 359 -1.07 11.57 4.74
CA LEU A 359 -0.80 10.61 5.83
C LEU A 359 0.70 10.25 5.91
N VAL A 360 1.31 9.94 4.76
CA VAL A 360 2.75 9.63 4.67
C VAL A 360 3.59 10.84 5.08
N TRP A 361 3.22 12.03 4.62
CA TRP A 361 3.91 13.27 5.00
C TRP A 361 3.80 13.53 6.50
N ARG A 362 2.62 13.35 7.09
CA ARG A 362 2.38 13.54 8.52
C ARG A 362 3.22 12.59 9.36
N GLU A 363 3.24 11.30 9.03
CA GLU A 363 4.05 10.31 9.75
C GLU A 363 5.54 10.67 9.71
N ALA A 364 6.06 11.03 8.52
CA ALA A 364 7.45 11.46 8.36
C ALA A 364 7.75 12.75 9.14
N HIS A 365 6.82 13.71 9.16
CA HIS A 365 6.96 14.95 9.91
C HIS A 365 6.95 14.71 11.43
N GLU A 366 6.03 13.88 11.93
CA GLU A 366 5.96 13.49 13.34
C GLU A 366 7.24 12.76 13.78
N GLN A 367 7.76 11.85 12.96
CA GLN A 367 9.04 11.18 13.21
C GLN A 367 10.19 12.20 13.30
N ARG A 368 10.26 13.15 12.36
CA ARG A 368 11.30 14.18 12.37
C ARG A 368 11.21 15.09 13.59
N MET A 369 10.01 15.44 14.02
CA MET A 369 9.80 16.23 15.24
C MET A 369 10.20 15.47 16.51
N ARG A 370 9.99 14.14 16.53
CA ARG A 370 10.46 13.28 17.62
C ARG A 370 11.98 13.24 17.68
N GLU A 371 12.65 13.05 16.55
CA GLU A 371 14.12 13.08 16.45
C GLU A 371 14.69 14.42 16.96
N LEU A 372 14.16 15.55 16.48
CA LEU A 372 14.60 16.87 16.94
C LEU A 372 14.35 17.11 18.43
N SER A 373 13.27 16.55 18.98
CA SER A 373 12.97 16.61 20.41
C SER A 373 13.96 15.79 21.24
N GLU A 374 14.35 14.61 20.75
CA GLU A 374 15.36 13.75 21.38
C GLU A 374 16.75 14.39 21.31
N GLU A 375 17.12 14.98 20.17
CA GLU A 375 18.36 15.76 19.99
C GLU A 375 18.42 16.92 21.00
N ARG A 376 17.36 17.74 21.10
CA ARG A 376 17.29 18.85 22.08
C ARG A 376 17.30 18.40 23.52
N LYS A 377 16.78 17.19 23.81
CA LYS A 377 16.85 16.61 25.14
C LYS A 377 18.28 16.17 25.45
N ALA A 378 18.94 15.49 24.52
CA ALA A 378 20.33 15.09 24.66
C ALA A 378 21.26 16.30 24.82
N GLU A 379 21.03 17.40 24.09
CA GLU A 379 21.78 18.66 24.26
C GLU A 379 21.61 19.28 25.66
N ARG A 380 20.40 19.27 26.22
CA ARG A 380 20.14 19.76 27.59
C ARG A 380 20.77 18.88 28.66
N ASP A 381 20.58 17.56 28.55
CA ASP A 381 21.16 16.58 29.49
C ASP A 381 22.70 16.67 29.48
N TYR A 382 23.28 16.99 28.33
CA TYR A 382 24.72 17.20 28.17
C TYR A 382 25.22 18.54 28.76
N GLY A 383 24.46 19.62 28.58
CA GLY A 383 24.82 20.96 29.08
C GLY A 383 24.76 21.11 30.61
N GLU A 384 23.94 20.31 31.29
CA GLU A 384 23.79 20.37 32.76
C GLU A 384 24.67 19.38 33.52
N GLY A 385 25.24 18.36 32.86
CA GLY A 385 25.79 17.18 33.55
C GLY A 385 27.30 16.94 33.47
N SER A 386 28.02 17.39 32.45
CA SER A 386 29.44 17.04 32.33
C SER A 386 30.26 18.02 31.51
N GLY A 387 31.27 18.64 32.13
CA GLY A 387 32.36 19.35 31.43
C GLY A 387 33.28 18.41 30.64
N VAL A 388 32.76 17.32 30.07
CA VAL A 388 33.52 16.29 29.35
C VAL A 388 32.96 16.13 27.94
N ILE A 389 33.67 16.70 26.96
CA ILE A 389 33.34 16.62 25.52
C ILE A 389 33.38 15.16 25.02
N PRO A 390 32.24 14.60 24.53
CA PRO A 390 32.17 13.27 23.94
C PRO A 390 33.08 13.18 22.73
N GLU A 391 33.77 12.05 22.59
CA GLU A 391 34.74 11.80 21.52
C GLU A 391 34.17 11.99 20.11
N TYR A 392 32.87 11.78 19.89
CA TYR A 392 32.25 11.92 18.57
C TYR A 392 32.24 13.37 18.03
N TRP A 393 32.32 14.38 18.90
CA TRP A 393 32.45 15.79 18.49
C TRP A 393 33.89 16.21 18.20
N ARG A 394 34.91 15.38 18.50
CA ARG A 394 36.33 15.73 18.26
C ARG A 394 36.76 15.56 16.80
N HIS A 395 35.95 14.96 15.95
CA HIS A 395 36.31 14.64 14.56
C HIS A 395 35.80 15.65 13.51
N TRP A 396 35.17 16.74 13.94
CA TRP A 396 34.65 17.80 13.05
C TRP A 396 35.31 19.17 13.30
N GLY A 397 36.54 19.18 13.81
CA GLY A 397 37.38 20.37 14.00
C GLY A 397 38.47 20.48 12.95
#